data_AF-A0A9P9PBW1-F1
#
_entry.id   AF-A0A9P9PBW1-F1
#
_cell.length_a   1.000
_cell.length_b   1.000
_cell.length_c   1.000
_cell.angle_alpha   90.00
_cell.angle_beta   90.00
_cell.angle_gamma   90.00
#
_symmetry.space_group_name_H-M   'P 1'
#
loop_
_entity.id
_entity.type
_entity.pdbx_description
1 polymer ?
#
loop_
_entity_poly.entity_id
_entity_poly.type
_entity_poly.pdbx_seq_one_letter_code
_entity_poly.pdbx_strand_id
1 'polypeptide(L)'
;MKGLWHMDRKEFDLAVQYLTHPSLIPTFADEILEVLVRKSREDLTLALAYYHTVQPTLTSRSAIECLFSAIARTSVTEAFYFARGQPQNTQRHMFEMLISVVLHNSPKETVADRSVELVNLPLSAEEDEWLEEYLIRGDGRSLKRSKDTLMMRKIATGNFNDSVSMKGSNHRAIAGLDWSSLSEGIKSGLGPRLDG
;
A
#
# COMPACT_ATOMS: atom_id res chain seq x y z
N MET A 1 -27.66 1.79 20.49
CA MET A 1 -27.59 0.55 21.31
C MET A 1 -27.80 -0.73 20.51
N LYS A 2 -28.75 -0.83 19.56
CA LYS A 2 -28.95 -2.07 18.77
C LYS A 2 -27.70 -2.52 17.97
N GLY A 3 -26.95 -1.59 17.38
CA GLY A 3 -25.72 -1.92 16.65
C GLY A 3 -24.69 -2.69 17.49
N LEU A 4 -24.36 -2.19 18.69
CA LEU A 4 -23.45 -2.88 19.62
C LEU A 4 -24.00 -4.24 20.08
N TRP A 5 -25.31 -4.33 20.30
CA TRP A 5 -25.95 -5.61 20.63
C TRP A 5 -25.75 -6.67 19.53
N HIS A 6 -25.84 -6.28 18.27
CA HIS A 6 -25.55 -7.17 17.13
C HIS A 6 -24.05 -7.47 17.01
N MET A 7 -23.15 -6.53 17.34
CA MET A 7 -21.69 -6.76 17.38
C MET A 7 -21.32 -7.89 18.36
N ASP A 8 -21.86 -7.85 19.59
CA ASP A 8 -21.58 -8.86 20.62
C ASP A 8 -22.03 -10.26 20.21
N ARG A 9 -23.10 -10.33 19.42
CA ARG A 9 -23.65 -11.57 18.86
C ARG A 9 -22.98 -12.03 17.57
N LYS A 10 -21.99 -11.27 17.08
CA LYS A 10 -21.28 -11.50 15.82
C LYS A 10 -22.20 -11.42 14.58
N GLU A 11 -23.30 -10.66 14.69
CA GLU A 11 -24.24 -10.39 13.61
C GLU A 11 -23.78 -9.12 12.86
N PHE A 12 -22.60 -9.16 12.24
CA PHE A 12 -21.88 -7.97 11.76
C PHE A 12 -22.60 -7.20 10.65
N ASP A 13 -23.22 -7.87 9.69
CA ASP A 13 -23.99 -7.22 8.62
C ASP A 13 -25.12 -6.35 9.17
N LEU A 14 -25.85 -6.89 10.14
CA LEU A 14 -26.95 -6.20 10.79
C LEU A 14 -26.43 -5.11 11.73
N ALA A 15 -25.32 -5.37 12.42
CA ALA A 15 -24.65 -4.37 13.26
C ALA A 15 -24.28 -3.12 12.46
N VAL A 16 -23.63 -3.28 11.31
CA VAL A 16 -23.21 -2.15 10.45
C VAL A 16 -24.41 -1.34 9.98
N GLN A 17 -25.54 -1.96 9.61
CA GLN A 17 -26.76 -1.22 9.24
C GLN A 17 -27.24 -0.28 10.35
N TYR A 18 -27.15 -0.70 11.62
CA TYR A 18 -27.52 0.15 12.74
C TYR A 18 -26.42 1.16 13.09
N LEU A 19 -25.14 0.79 13.00
CA LEU A 19 -24.01 1.64 13.39
C LEU A 19 -23.77 2.79 12.40
N THR A 20 -24.21 2.64 11.15
CA THR A 20 -24.04 3.65 10.08
C THR A 20 -25.20 4.64 9.99
N HIS A 21 -26.13 4.62 10.94
CA HIS A 21 -27.26 5.53 10.94
C HIS A 21 -26.81 6.98 11.22
N PRO A 22 -27.18 7.97 10.39
CA PRO A 22 -26.59 9.33 10.42
C PRO A 22 -26.90 10.12 11.70
N SER A 23 -27.98 9.78 12.40
CA SER A 23 -28.32 10.42 13.69
C SER A 23 -27.52 9.89 14.88
N LEU A 24 -26.63 8.91 14.69
CA LEU A 24 -25.82 8.35 15.78
C LEU A 24 -24.52 9.12 15.92
N ILE A 25 -24.14 9.36 17.17
CA ILE A 25 -22.79 9.77 17.53
C ILE A 25 -21.97 8.49 17.69
N PRO A 26 -20.87 8.30 16.92
CA PRO A 26 -20.06 7.10 17.01
C PRO A 26 -19.47 6.93 18.41
N THR A 27 -19.67 5.76 19.01
CA THR A 27 -19.04 5.37 20.27
C THR A 27 -18.25 4.08 20.06
N PHE A 28 -17.12 3.92 20.76
CA PHE A 28 -16.24 2.75 20.61
C PHE A 28 -15.76 2.51 19.17
N ALA A 29 -15.49 3.59 18.43
CA ALA A 29 -15.18 3.49 17.00
C ALA A 29 -13.91 2.67 16.74
N ASP A 30 -12.90 2.83 17.59
CA ASP A 30 -11.64 2.08 17.53
C ASP A 30 -11.92 0.58 17.64
N GLU A 31 -12.67 0.16 18.67
CA GLU A 31 -12.98 -1.25 18.93
C GLU A 31 -13.88 -1.85 17.84
N ILE A 32 -14.91 -1.10 17.41
CA ILE A 32 -15.82 -1.55 16.35
C ILE A 32 -15.01 -1.82 15.08
N LEU A 33 -14.18 -0.86 14.66
CA LEU A 33 -13.43 -0.95 13.43
C LEU A 33 -12.42 -2.10 13.48
N GLU A 34 -11.67 -2.20 14.58
CA GLU A 34 -10.73 -3.29 14.79
C GLU A 34 -11.41 -4.67 14.76
N VAL A 35 -12.59 -4.81 15.38
CA VAL A 35 -13.36 -6.05 15.34
C VAL A 35 -13.81 -6.36 13.92
N LEU A 36 -14.36 -5.37 13.21
CA LEU A 36 -14.82 -5.55 11.83
C LEU A 36 -13.66 -6.00 10.94
N VAL A 37 -12.50 -5.35 11.00
CA VAL A 37 -11.31 -5.69 10.20
C VAL A 37 -10.72 -7.05 10.59
N ARG A 38 -10.58 -7.37 11.88
CA ARG A 38 -9.98 -8.65 12.31
C ARG A 38 -10.88 -9.86 12.04
N LYS A 39 -12.20 -9.66 11.99
CA LYS A 39 -13.16 -10.73 11.67
C LYS A 39 -13.40 -10.89 10.18
N SER A 40 -13.12 -9.85 9.39
CA SER A 40 -13.09 -9.94 7.94
C SER A 40 -11.81 -10.64 7.49
N ARG A 41 -11.95 -11.92 7.11
CA ARG A 41 -10.81 -12.71 6.59
C ARG A 41 -10.27 -12.06 5.31
N GLU A 42 -11.08 -12.10 4.26
CA GLU A 42 -10.76 -11.56 2.93
C GLU A 42 -11.71 -10.44 2.53
N ASP A 43 -12.95 -10.48 3.02
CA ASP A 43 -13.97 -9.51 2.70
C ASP A 43 -13.99 -8.34 3.69
N LEU A 44 -13.32 -7.25 3.32
CA LEU A 44 -13.24 -6.01 4.11
C LEU A 44 -14.44 -5.08 3.90
N THR A 45 -15.46 -5.48 3.12
CA THR A 45 -16.58 -4.64 2.72
C THR A 45 -17.28 -4.00 3.91
N LEU A 46 -17.56 -4.77 4.98
CA LEU A 46 -18.26 -4.24 6.16
C LEU A 46 -17.43 -3.20 6.92
N ALA A 47 -16.12 -3.41 7.06
CA ALA A 47 -15.23 -2.49 7.76
C ALA A 47 -15.10 -1.17 6.99
N LEU A 48 -14.91 -1.25 5.67
CA LEU A 48 -14.81 -0.08 4.81
C LEU A 48 -16.15 0.64 4.66
N ALA A 49 -17.26 -0.09 4.56
CA ALA A 49 -18.60 0.50 4.55
C ALA A 49 -18.85 1.30 5.83
N TYR A 50 -18.51 0.75 7.00
CA TYR A 50 -18.60 1.50 8.26
C TYR A 50 -17.70 2.74 8.25
N TYR A 51 -16.43 2.61 7.85
CA TYR A 51 -15.49 3.73 7.81
C TYR A 51 -15.93 4.85 6.85
N HIS A 52 -16.30 4.54 5.61
CA HIS A 52 -16.66 5.56 4.61
C HIS A 52 -18.00 6.24 4.89
N THR A 53 -18.91 5.57 5.59
CA THR A 53 -20.23 6.15 5.94
C THR A 53 -20.18 6.98 7.22
N VAL A 54 -19.46 6.50 8.24
CA VAL A 54 -19.44 7.12 9.57
C VAL A 54 -18.29 8.11 9.73
N GLN A 55 -17.19 7.91 8.97
CA GLN A 55 -15.94 8.67 9.09
C GLN A 55 -15.52 8.92 10.55
N PRO A 56 -15.43 7.87 11.39
CA PRO A 56 -15.19 8.05 12.79
C PRO A 56 -13.79 8.60 13.05
N THR A 57 -13.66 9.43 14.09
CA THR A 57 -12.35 9.86 14.60
C THR A 57 -11.72 8.72 15.39
N LEU A 58 -10.62 8.18 14.87
CA LEU A 58 -9.86 7.13 15.55
C LEU A 58 -8.78 7.74 16.45
N THR A 59 -8.59 7.16 17.63
CA THR A 59 -7.63 7.68 18.62
C THR A 59 -6.46 6.73 18.86
N SER A 60 -6.71 5.44 18.78
CA SER A 60 -5.71 4.39 18.96
C SER A 60 -4.87 4.22 17.69
N ARG A 61 -3.55 4.21 17.88
CA ARG A 61 -2.60 3.85 16.82
C ARG A 61 -2.93 2.48 16.21
N SER A 62 -3.31 1.51 17.04
CA SER A 62 -3.68 0.16 16.58
C SER A 62 -4.90 0.21 15.66
N ALA A 63 -5.92 0.98 16.00
CA ALA A 63 -7.12 1.10 15.18
C ALA A 63 -6.82 1.78 13.84
N ILE A 64 -5.99 2.83 13.85
CA ILE A 64 -5.55 3.54 12.65
C ILE A 64 -4.74 2.60 11.73
N GLU A 65 -3.76 1.88 12.26
CA GLU A 65 -2.97 0.92 11.48
C GLU A 65 -3.82 -0.25 10.97
N CYS A 66 -4.82 -0.68 11.75
CA CYS A 66 -5.76 -1.72 11.37
C CYS A 66 -6.65 -1.28 10.19
N LEU A 67 -7.20 -0.06 10.26
CA LEU A 67 -7.91 0.56 9.14
C LEU A 67 -7.02 0.72 7.92
N PHE A 68 -5.82 1.26 8.12
CA PHE A 68 -4.88 1.50 7.03
C PHE A 68 -4.54 0.21 6.28
N SER A 69 -4.30 -0.88 7.01
CA SER A 69 -4.09 -2.21 6.42
C SER A 69 -5.30 -2.67 5.59
N ALA A 70 -6.52 -2.41 6.08
CA ALA A 70 -7.75 -2.73 5.32
C ALA A 70 -7.88 -1.90 4.03
N ILE A 71 -7.63 -0.59 4.10
CA ILE A 71 -7.64 0.29 2.93
C ILE A 71 -6.56 -0.16 1.95
N ALA A 72 -5.33 -0.35 2.41
CA ALA A 72 -4.19 -0.75 1.56
C ALA A 72 -4.44 -2.07 0.85
N ARG A 73 -5.06 -3.06 1.50
CA ARG A 73 -5.45 -4.34 0.88
C ARG A 73 -6.49 -4.19 -0.23
N THR A 74 -7.29 -3.12 -0.20
CA THR A 74 -8.40 -2.90 -1.13
C THR A 74 -8.03 -1.93 -2.25
N SER A 75 -7.31 -0.85 -1.93
CA SER A 75 -6.92 0.22 -2.86
C SER A 75 -5.56 0.80 -2.47
N VAL A 76 -4.58 0.71 -3.38
CA VAL A 76 -3.23 1.26 -3.15
C VAL A 76 -3.28 2.79 -3.20
N THR A 77 -3.99 3.34 -4.18
CA THR A 77 -4.18 4.78 -4.35
C THR A 77 -4.85 5.42 -3.13
N GLU A 78 -5.91 4.80 -2.61
CA GLU A 78 -6.60 5.36 -1.44
C GLU A 78 -5.71 5.33 -0.20
N ALA A 79 -5.02 4.21 0.04
CA ALA A 79 -4.09 4.11 1.17
C ALA A 79 -2.96 5.14 1.06
N PHE A 80 -2.47 5.40 -0.15
CA PHE A 80 -1.46 6.43 -0.37
C PHE A 80 -1.95 7.82 0.05
N TYR A 81 -3.15 8.24 -0.37
CA TYR A 81 -3.71 9.52 0.05
C TYR A 81 -4.07 9.55 1.53
N PHE A 82 -4.50 8.41 2.10
CA PHE A 82 -4.71 8.29 3.54
C PHE A 82 -3.41 8.55 4.32
N ALA A 83 -2.29 7.94 3.90
CA ALA A 83 -0.98 8.12 4.52
C ALA A 83 -0.51 9.59 4.44
N ARG A 84 -0.72 10.26 3.30
CA ARG A 84 -0.43 11.69 3.14
C ARG A 84 -1.26 12.62 4.02
N GLY A 85 -2.46 12.19 4.42
CA GLY A 85 -3.31 12.93 5.35
C GLY A 85 -2.86 12.83 6.81
N GLN A 86 -1.88 11.98 7.12
CA GLN A 86 -1.41 11.78 8.48
C GLN A 86 -0.36 12.80 8.92
N PRO A 87 -0.17 12.99 10.23
CA PRO A 87 0.96 13.74 10.75
C PRO A 87 2.31 13.25 10.20
N GLN A 88 3.24 14.18 9.95
CA GLN A 88 4.53 13.89 9.31
C GLN A 88 5.36 12.83 10.06
N ASN A 89 5.22 12.75 11.39
CA ASN A 89 5.90 11.75 12.22
C ASN A 89 5.39 10.31 12.01
N THR A 90 4.19 10.12 11.47
CA THR A 90 3.60 8.80 11.18
C THR A 90 3.47 8.51 9.70
N GLN A 91 3.49 9.53 8.84
CA GLN A 91 3.35 9.42 7.39
C GLN A 91 4.34 8.41 6.79
N ARG A 92 5.63 8.54 7.13
CA ARG A 92 6.68 7.63 6.63
C ARG A 92 6.42 6.18 7.02
N HIS A 93 6.08 5.92 8.29
CA HIS A 93 5.74 4.57 8.78
C HIS A 93 4.54 3.97 8.04
N MET A 94 3.50 4.78 7.78
CA MET A 94 2.35 4.30 7.00
C MET A 94 2.70 4.04 5.54
N PHE A 95 3.56 4.87 4.94
CA PHE A 95 4.04 4.64 3.58
C PHE A 95 4.86 3.34 3.47
N GLU A 96 5.75 3.08 4.42
CA GLU A 96 6.50 1.81 4.51
C GLU A 96 5.54 0.61 4.70
N MET A 97 4.47 0.78 5.50
CA MET A 97 3.42 -0.22 5.66
C MET A 97 2.66 -0.48 4.34
N LEU A 98 2.39 0.56 3.54
CA LEU A 98 1.77 0.41 2.21
C LEU A 98 2.64 -0.44 1.30
N ILE A 99 3.95 -0.13 1.23
CA ILE A 99 4.90 -0.88 0.41
C ILE A 99 4.92 -2.35 0.84
N SER A 100 4.98 -2.60 2.15
CA SER A 100 4.93 -3.96 2.71
C SER A 100 3.64 -4.70 2.32
N VAL A 101 2.48 -4.07 2.46
CA VAL A 101 1.18 -4.67 2.12
C VAL A 101 1.10 -5.00 0.63
N VAL A 102 1.56 -4.11 -0.24
CA VAL A 102 1.56 -4.32 -1.70
C VAL A 102 2.50 -5.45 -2.07
N LEU A 103 3.74 -5.45 -1.60
CA LEU A 103 4.77 -6.38 -2.08
C LEU A 103 4.75 -7.75 -1.39
N HIS A 104 4.26 -7.84 -0.14
CA HIS A 104 4.26 -9.07 0.66
C HIS A 104 2.86 -9.66 0.87
N ASN A 105 1.87 -8.83 1.20
CA ASN A 105 0.54 -9.31 1.63
C ASN A 105 -0.51 -9.37 0.52
N SER A 106 -0.13 -9.06 -0.72
CA SER A 106 -1.07 -9.11 -1.86
C SER A 106 -1.20 -10.54 -2.41
N PRO A 107 -2.42 -10.97 -2.81
CA PRO A 107 -2.63 -12.24 -3.50
C PRO A 107 -1.73 -12.38 -4.72
N LYS A 108 -1.27 -13.60 -5.03
CA LYS A 108 -0.36 -13.87 -6.16
C LYS A 108 -0.90 -13.42 -7.51
N GLU A 109 -2.22 -13.38 -7.65
CA GLU A 109 -2.93 -12.97 -8.86
C GLU A 109 -2.93 -11.45 -9.05
N THR A 110 -3.10 -10.67 -7.98
CA THR A 110 -3.28 -9.21 -8.06
C THR A 110 -2.02 -8.41 -7.71
N VAL A 111 -1.01 -9.05 -7.12
CA VAL A 111 0.22 -8.39 -6.69
C VAL A 111 0.99 -7.71 -7.84
N ALA A 112 0.91 -8.23 -9.08
CA ALA A 112 1.55 -7.58 -10.22
C ALA A 112 0.89 -6.23 -10.54
N ASP A 113 -0.44 -6.22 -10.69
CA ASP A 113 -1.21 -5.01 -10.97
C ASP A 113 -1.07 -3.98 -9.86
N ARG A 114 -1.07 -4.43 -8.59
CA ARG A 114 -0.89 -3.57 -7.42
C ARG A 114 0.53 -3.00 -7.31
N SER A 115 1.55 -3.77 -7.70
CA SER A 115 2.92 -3.25 -7.82
C SER A 115 3.03 -2.18 -8.90
N VAL A 116 2.34 -2.36 -10.04
CA VAL A 116 2.26 -1.34 -11.09
C VAL A 116 1.55 -0.09 -10.60
N GLU A 117 0.44 -0.23 -9.87
CA GLU A 117 -0.26 0.90 -9.25
C GLU A 117 0.65 1.67 -8.29
N LEU A 118 1.36 0.96 -7.39
CA LEU A 118 2.32 1.54 -6.45
C LEU A 118 3.42 2.35 -7.16
N VAL A 119 4.01 1.77 -8.22
CA VAL A 119 5.07 2.40 -9.00
C VAL A 119 4.59 3.65 -9.72
N ASN A 120 3.33 3.69 -10.15
CA ASN A 120 2.74 4.81 -10.88
C ASN A 120 2.14 5.90 -9.97
N LEU A 121 2.23 5.75 -8.64
CA LEU A 121 1.75 6.78 -7.72
C LEU A 121 2.50 8.10 -7.93
N PRO A 122 1.84 9.25 -7.74
CA PRO A 122 2.45 10.57 -7.87
C PRO A 122 3.26 10.92 -6.62
N LEU A 123 4.33 10.16 -6.34
CA LEU A 123 5.20 10.38 -5.18
C LEU A 123 5.94 11.72 -5.30
N SER A 124 6.16 12.37 -4.15
CA SER A 124 7.10 13.48 -4.04
C SER A 124 8.55 12.98 -4.06
N ALA A 125 9.51 13.89 -4.24
CA ALA A 125 10.93 13.52 -4.17
C ALA A 125 11.31 12.88 -2.81
N GLU A 126 10.71 13.35 -1.72
CA GLU A 126 10.90 12.81 -0.37
C GLU A 126 10.32 11.39 -0.23
N GLU A 127 9.11 11.17 -0.77
CA GLU A 127 8.48 9.84 -0.76
C GLU A 127 9.21 8.83 -1.66
N ASP A 128 9.79 9.29 -2.77
CA ASP A 128 10.68 8.49 -3.61
C ASP A 128 11.94 8.07 -2.85
N GLU A 129 12.54 8.97 -2.06
CA GLU A 129 13.67 8.64 -1.20
C GLU A 129 13.27 7.62 -0.11
N TRP A 130 12.10 7.77 0.51
CA TRP A 130 11.59 6.80 1.48
C TRP A 130 11.38 5.41 0.86
N LEU A 131 10.83 5.34 -0.36
CA LEU A 131 10.68 4.09 -1.11
C LEU A 131 12.04 3.43 -1.35
N GLU A 132 13.02 4.18 -1.83
CA GLU A 132 14.36 3.67 -2.11
C GLU A 132 15.06 3.22 -0.82
N GLU A 133 15.01 4.00 0.26
CA GLU A 133 15.60 3.66 1.54
C GLU A 133 14.97 2.39 2.14
N TYR A 134 13.63 2.27 2.10
CA TYR A 134 12.92 1.10 2.60
C TYR A 134 13.27 -0.17 1.82
N LEU A 135 13.39 -0.09 0.49
CA LEU A 135 13.68 -1.24 -0.38
C LEU A 135 15.17 -1.64 -0.40
N ILE A 136 16.09 -0.71 -0.12
CA ILE A 136 17.54 -0.99 -0.09
C ILE A 136 18.05 -1.30 1.30
N ARG A 137 17.67 -0.50 2.30
CA ARG A 137 18.25 -0.51 3.66
C ARG A 137 17.27 -1.00 4.72
N GLY A 138 15.98 -0.76 4.53
CA GLY A 138 14.93 -1.14 5.47
C GLY A 138 14.47 -2.59 5.37
N ASP A 139 13.37 -2.89 6.06
CA ASP A 139 12.76 -4.23 6.13
C ASP A 139 12.31 -4.74 4.75
N GLY A 140 12.03 -3.81 3.82
CA GLY A 140 11.66 -4.08 2.44
C GLY A 140 12.74 -4.77 1.62
N ARG A 141 14.02 -4.71 2.03
CA ARG A 141 15.14 -5.35 1.32
C ARG A 141 14.95 -6.86 1.14
N SER A 142 14.36 -7.52 2.13
CA SER A 142 14.13 -8.97 2.13
C SER A 142 12.99 -9.41 1.21
N LEU A 143 12.17 -8.46 0.72
CA LEU A 143 11.02 -8.74 -0.13
C LEU A 143 11.49 -9.18 -1.51
N LYS A 144 10.90 -10.26 -2.02
CA LYS A 144 11.29 -10.87 -3.31
C LYS A 144 11.22 -9.90 -4.50
N ARG A 145 10.34 -8.90 -4.43
CA ARG A 145 10.03 -7.94 -5.51
C ARG A 145 10.62 -6.55 -5.28
N SER A 146 11.45 -6.37 -4.25
CA SER A 146 12.00 -5.06 -3.89
C SER A 146 12.79 -4.41 -5.03
N LYS A 147 13.76 -5.16 -5.57
CA LYS A 147 14.62 -4.69 -6.68
C LYS A 147 13.83 -4.40 -7.95
N ASP A 148 12.89 -5.28 -8.30
CA ASP A 148 12.07 -5.14 -9.50
C ASP A 148 11.17 -3.89 -9.40
N THR A 149 10.59 -3.64 -8.24
CA THR A 149 9.74 -2.46 -7.98
C THR A 149 10.55 -1.17 -8.09
N LEU A 150 11.75 -1.14 -7.50
CA LEU A 150 12.64 0.02 -7.56
C LEU A 150 13.11 0.29 -9.00
N MET A 151 13.44 -0.75 -9.75
CA MET A 151 13.80 -0.64 -11.17
C MET A 151 12.62 -0.08 -12.00
N MET A 152 11.42 -0.63 -11.83
CA MET A 152 10.21 -0.14 -12.50
C MET A 152 9.94 1.33 -12.16
N ARG A 153 10.15 1.74 -10.90
CA ARG A 153 10.00 3.14 -10.48
C ARG A 153 10.98 4.07 -11.19
N LYS A 154 12.27 3.71 -11.25
CA LYS A 154 13.29 4.52 -11.94
C LYS A 154 13.03 4.63 -13.45
N ILE A 155 12.47 3.59 -14.06
CA ILE A 155 12.04 3.62 -15.46
C ILE A 155 10.82 4.56 -15.64
N ALA A 156 9.81 4.44 -14.77
CA ALA A 156 8.59 5.25 -14.85
C ALA A 156 8.86 6.75 -14.63
N THR A 157 9.82 7.11 -13.78
CA THR A 157 10.20 8.51 -13.51
C THR A 157 11.23 9.06 -14.49
N GLY A 158 11.76 8.25 -15.41
CA GLY A 158 12.75 8.68 -16.40
C GLY A 158 14.18 8.81 -15.86
N ASN A 159 14.45 8.33 -14.64
CA ASN A 159 15.79 8.30 -14.04
C ASN A 159 16.60 7.10 -14.53
N PHE A 160 16.91 7.09 -15.83
CA PHE A 160 17.53 5.95 -16.50
C PHE A 160 18.99 5.68 -16.05
N ASN A 161 19.76 6.71 -15.68
CA ASN A 161 21.16 6.54 -15.24
C ASN A 161 21.28 5.66 -13.99
N ASP A 162 20.37 5.80 -13.04
CA ASP A 162 20.33 5.00 -11.83
C ASP A 162 19.73 3.61 -12.06
N SER A 163 18.89 3.46 -13.09
CA SER A 163 18.37 2.15 -13.50
C SER A 163 19.47 1.25 -14.10
N VAL A 164 20.42 1.85 -14.84
CA VAL A 164 21.55 1.15 -15.47
C VAL A 164 22.62 0.70 -14.46
N SER A 165 22.76 1.39 -13.32
CA SER A 165 23.72 1.02 -12.27
C SER A 165 23.23 -0.14 -11.39
N MET A 166 21.91 -0.41 -11.37
CA MET A 166 21.34 -1.57 -10.68
C MET A 166 21.59 -2.85 -11.48
N LYS A 167 22.54 -3.66 -11.04
CA LYS A 167 22.71 -5.02 -11.57
C LYS A 167 21.40 -5.80 -11.36
N GLY A 168 20.77 -6.16 -12.47
CA GLY A 168 19.51 -6.92 -12.51
C GLY A 168 19.59 -8.15 -11.60
N SER A 169 18.54 -8.37 -10.83
CA SER A 169 18.41 -9.63 -10.10
C SER A 169 18.02 -10.72 -11.10
N ASN A 170 18.72 -11.87 -11.09
CA ASN A 170 18.47 -13.04 -11.95
C ASN A 170 17.11 -13.70 -11.65
N HIS A 171 16.02 -12.96 -11.73
CA HIS A 171 14.67 -13.50 -11.65
C HIS A 171 14.16 -13.79 -13.05
N ARG A 172 13.30 -14.82 -13.14
CA ARG A 172 12.72 -15.36 -14.38
C ARG A 172 12.35 -14.25 -15.37
N ALA A 173 12.89 -14.35 -16.59
CA ALA A 173 12.50 -13.52 -17.72
C ALA A 173 10.97 -13.50 -17.86
N ILE A 174 10.37 -12.31 -17.79
CA ILE A 174 8.95 -12.12 -18.08
C ILE A 174 8.86 -11.86 -19.58
N ALA A 175 8.17 -12.74 -20.30
CA ALA A 175 8.04 -12.68 -21.76
C ALA A 175 9.38 -12.67 -22.55
N GLY A 176 10.43 -13.30 -21.99
CA GLY A 176 11.74 -13.39 -22.64
C GLY A 176 12.66 -12.17 -22.44
N LEU A 177 12.21 -11.16 -21.68
CA LEU A 177 13.01 -10.01 -21.29
C LEU A 177 13.50 -10.19 -19.85
N ASP A 178 14.82 -10.20 -19.67
CA ASP A 178 15.47 -10.09 -18.37
C ASP A 178 15.81 -8.62 -18.07
N TRP A 179 15.89 -8.25 -16.79
CA TRP A 179 16.26 -6.90 -16.34
C TRP A 179 17.67 -6.50 -16.79
N SER A 180 18.55 -7.49 -16.99
CA SER A 180 19.85 -7.29 -17.62
C SER A 180 19.71 -6.83 -19.08
N SER A 181 18.86 -7.49 -19.87
CA SER A 181 18.59 -7.14 -21.26
C SER A 181 17.87 -5.80 -21.40
N LEU A 182 16.96 -5.47 -20.48
CA LEU A 182 16.28 -4.17 -20.43
C LEU A 182 17.24 -3.03 -20.09
N SER A 183 18.10 -3.19 -19.07
CA SER A 183 19.08 -2.17 -18.72
C SER A 183 20.14 -1.98 -19.82
N GLU A 184 20.54 -3.05 -20.52
CA GLU A 184 21.41 -2.99 -21.69
C GLU A 184 20.73 -2.33 -22.90
N GLY A 185 19.44 -2.60 -23.13
CA GLY A 185 18.61 -1.91 -24.13
C GLY A 185 18.48 -0.41 -23.86
N ILE A 186 18.26 -0.03 -22.59
CA ILE A 186 18.24 1.38 -22.18
C ILE A 186 19.61 2.02 -22.39
N LYS A 187 20.69 1.36 -21.96
CA LYS A 187 22.07 1.87 -22.12
C LYS A 187 22.46 2.06 -23.59
N SER A 188 22.09 1.11 -24.46
CA SER A 188 22.33 1.21 -25.90
C SER A 188 21.46 2.28 -26.57
N GLY A 189 20.20 2.45 -26.14
CA GLY A 189 19.29 3.48 -26.62
C GLY A 189 19.63 4.90 -26.18
N LEU A 190 20.30 5.07 -25.03
CA LEU A 190 20.75 6.36 -24.52
C LEU A 190 21.90 6.98 -25.34
N GLY A 191 22.65 6.17 -26.11
CA GLY A 191 23.73 6.65 -26.98
C GLY A 191 24.83 7.44 -26.24
N PRO A 192 25.69 8.21 -26.93
CA PRO A 192 26.82 8.95 -26.32
C PRO A 192 26.41 10.16 -25.46
N ARG A 193 25.17 10.22 -24.95
CA ARG A 193 24.63 11.34 -24.15
C ARG A 193 25.07 11.33 -22.68
N LEU A 194 25.91 10.37 -22.28
CA LEU A 194 26.45 10.25 -20.91
C LEU A 194 27.82 10.91 -20.74
N ASP A 195 28.45 11.38 -21.82
CA ASP A 195 29.78 12.02 -21.81
C ASP A 195 29.73 13.55 -21.91
N GLY A 196 28.60 14.18 -21.52
CA GLY A 196 28.38 15.64 -21.59
C GLY A 196 28.07 16.26 -20.24
#